data_AF-A0A448YX11-F1
#
_entry.id   AF-A0A448YX11-F1
#
_cell.length_a   1.000
_cell.length_b   1.000
_cell.length_c   1.000
_cell.angle_alpha   90.00
_cell.angle_beta   90.00
_cell.angle_gamma   90.00
#
_symmetry.space_group_name_H-M   'P 1'
#
loop_
_entity.id
_entity.type
_entity.pdbx_description
1 polymer ?
#
loop_
_entity_poly.entity_id
_entity_poly.type
_entity_poly.pdbx_seq_one_letter_code
_entity_poly.pdbx_strand_id
1 'polypeptide(L)'
;MGNPRSKQPKKIALVGSTGGGTATLGHTDVTGLVEMIRHHLGCIHAGADSSTITSTGNDEKALPPHPLVTLGTVLFVSLDSGAGFDSATGAEEATLLFLADGGREMIVRDRLDRINDTMRDFEKGIARDFQNNELHGIIGVSCKPSLVSSTLQAAAEMGAPLTGTGGSSLSEAASAFEGLRLIGNAGGSVGTTPETKAVSFASAFASEWGLGYDPAAAGAAMRKRTQTASQTNPSSTATATPTSTTADRPPTWKSVLNSCLPGFWGVMLLKRILRTTPVGDWLPEGDRRALEYAMEFHVLPMVCAVVMATSRRKVESVQMAALLAAAACRGSILGGLLSGWCAAILEERLLYASILRWKLPATFTNLLTGGLVGVVTATLMAPLSPYLGAATGKFRNLTAVYLWGSAGSSNDNNDIHESLRLVFSSLLGCLFCYGSKVGWYHSIFLPLILIEMELGDPSMLGALDVLALVLVCAGVCLGLLVTGNGEDKGLARRGMTTNLLYGDFVEAYYPHAEKYPLVNAAGYAASALSSAILTTDCRSSAYLPFPAAVWLADDREAFLAASLIAFFIPFLGTVVNHTLFVRKRKSE
;
A
#
# COMPACT_ATOMS: atom_id res chain seq x y z
N MET A 1 2.37 -25.28 -41.91
CA MET A 1 1.71 -26.52 -41.42
C MET A 1 1.81 -26.52 -39.91
N GLY A 2 0.70 -26.24 -39.20
CA GLY A 2 0.70 -26.16 -37.74
C GLY A 2 0.76 -27.54 -37.10
N ASN A 3 1.65 -27.73 -36.12
CA ASN A 3 1.80 -28.99 -35.40
C ASN A 3 0.49 -29.32 -34.65
N PRO A 4 -0.19 -30.45 -34.92
CA PRO A 4 -1.46 -30.81 -34.28
C PRO A 4 -1.37 -30.99 -32.75
N ARG A 5 -0.15 -31.05 -32.18
CA ARG A 5 0.10 -31.08 -30.72
C ARG A 5 -0.10 -29.73 -29.98
N SER A 6 -0.31 -28.63 -30.71
CA SER A 6 -0.37 -27.26 -30.14
C SER A 6 -1.70 -26.90 -29.44
N LYS A 7 -2.77 -27.68 -29.62
CA LYS A 7 -4.12 -27.34 -29.08
C LYS A 7 -4.60 -28.17 -27.90
N GLN A 8 -3.79 -29.13 -27.43
CA GLN A 8 -4.15 -29.93 -26.25
C GLN A 8 -3.71 -29.25 -24.96
N PRO A 9 -4.48 -29.37 -23.86
CA PRO A 9 -4.12 -28.81 -22.57
C PRO A 9 -2.78 -29.39 -22.11
N LYS A 10 -1.86 -28.51 -21.72
CA LYS A 10 -0.53 -28.84 -21.21
C LYS A 10 -0.50 -28.63 -19.71
N LYS A 11 0.12 -29.57 -18.99
CA LYS A 11 0.36 -29.49 -17.56
C LYS A 11 1.85 -29.38 -17.29
N ILE A 12 2.23 -28.48 -16.40
CA ILE A 12 3.62 -28.20 -16.04
C ILE A 12 3.85 -28.59 -14.58
N ALA A 13 5.02 -29.16 -14.30
CA ALA A 13 5.51 -29.35 -12.94
C ALA A 13 6.40 -28.17 -12.51
N LEU A 14 6.21 -27.68 -11.29
CA LEU A 14 7.11 -26.74 -10.63
C LEU A 14 7.92 -27.49 -9.57
N VAL A 15 9.23 -27.48 -9.70
CA VAL A 15 10.14 -28.22 -8.82
C VAL A 15 11.26 -27.30 -8.37
N GLY A 16 11.54 -27.23 -7.07
CA GLY A 16 12.62 -26.37 -6.60
C GLY A 16 12.63 -26.00 -5.12
N SER A 17 13.36 -24.94 -4.81
CA SER A 17 13.41 -24.33 -3.48
C SER A 17 13.36 -22.81 -3.49
N THR A 18 13.15 -22.22 -2.31
CA THR A 18 13.12 -20.77 -2.09
C THR A 18 14.47 -20.08 -2.14
N GLY A 19 15.61 -20.70 -2.43
CA GLY A 19 16.88 -19.96 -2.34
C GLY A 19 17.78 -19.97 -3.58
N GLY A 20 18.87 -19.21 -3.54
CA GLY A 20 19.69 -18.85 -4.71
C GLY A 20 19.55 -17.40 -5.19
N GLY A 21 18.80 -16.55 -4.45
CA GLY A 21 18.56 -15.13 -4.75
C GLY A 21 17.11 -14.69 -4.56
N THR A 22 16.22 -15.66 -4.40
CA THR A 22 14.80 -15.50 -4.02
C THR A 22 14.63 -15.07 -2.56
N ALA A 23 15.49 -15.48 -1.64
CA ALA A 23 15.38 -15.07 -0.24
C ALA A 23 16.05 -13.73 0.10
N THR A 24 17.03 -13.28 -0.67
CA THR A 24 17.64 -11.95 -0.50
C THR A 24 16.66 -10.81 -0.78
N LEU A 25 15.46 -11.11 -1.30
CA LEU A 25 14.36 -10.19 -1.55
C LEU A 25 13.07 -10.54 -0.77
N GLY A 26 13.15 -11.37 0.28
CA GLY A 26 12.01 -11.60 1.18
C GLY A 26 10.91 -12.51 0.64
N HIS A 27 11.22 -13.46 -0.27
CA HIS A 27 10.23 -14.46 -0.71
C HIS A 27 10.04 -15.57 0.33
N THR A 28 9.36 -15.23 1.42
CA THR A 28 8.82 -16.19 2.41
C THR A 28 7.43 -16.71 2.01
N ASP A 29 6.79 -16.12 0.99
CA ASP A 29 5.47 -16.52 0.49
C ASP A 29 5.56 -17.40 -0.76
N VAL A 30 5.80 -18.70 -0.54
CA VAL A 30 5.81 -19.71 -1.61
C VAL A 30 4.45 -19.79 -2.30
N THR A 31 3.36 -19.70 -1.55
CA THR A 31 2.00 -19.79 -2.07
C THR A 31 1.73 -18.64 -3.05
N GLY A 32 2.14 -17.42 -2.71
CA GLY A 32 2.05 -16.27 -3.61
C GLY A 32 2.83 -16.45 -4.92
N LEU A 33 4.05 -16.99 -4.86
CA LEU A 33 4.84 -17.30 -6.08
C LEU A 33 4.15 -18.37 -6.94
N VAL A 34 3.68 -19.45 -6.33
CA VAL A 34 2.96 -20.55 -7.02
C VAL A 34 1.69 -20.04 -7.69
N GLU A 35 0.91 -19.22 -6.99
CA GLU A 35 -0.29 -18.60 -7.56
C GLU A 35 0.02 -17.67 -8.72
N MET A 36 1.09 -16.86 -8.60
CA MET A 36 1.53 -15.97 -9.67
C MET A 36 1.94 -16.73 -10.92
N ILE A 37 2.71 -17.81 -10.77
CA ILE A 37 3.09 -18.70 -11.88
C ILE A 37 1.85 -19.34 -12.49
N ARG A 38 0.97 -19.93 -11.67
CA ARG A 38 -0.29 -20.54 -12.12
C ARG A 38 -1.13 -19.55 -12.93
N HIS A 39 -1.20 -18.30 -12.48
CA HIS A 39 -1.97 -17.26 -13.13
C HIS A 39 -1.39 -16.89 -14.51
N HIS A 40 -0.09 -16.61 -14.59
CA HIS A 40 0.54 -16.26 -15.87
C HIS A 40 0.52 -17.42 -16.88
N LEU A 41 0.63 -18.68 -16.43
CA LEU A 41 0.45 -19.85 -17.30
C LEU A 41 -0.99 -19.92 -17.85
N GLY A 42 -1.99 -19.59 -17.04
CA GLY A 42 -3.39 -19.56 -17.46
C GLY A 42 -3.75 -18.50 -18.50
N CYS A 43 -2.86 -17.52 -18.72
CA CYS A 43 -3.01 -16.47 -19.74
C CYS A 43 -2.38 -16.84 -21.09
N ILE A 44 -1.84 -18.05 -21.24
CA ILE A 44 -1.39 -18.60 -22.51
C ILE A 44 -2.61 -19.09 -23.29
N HIS A 45 -2.76 -18.62 -24.53
CA HIS A 45 -3.91 -18.91 -25.39
C HIS A 45 -3.48 -19.44 -26.76
N ALA A 46 -4.38 -20.16 -27.44
CA ALA A 46 -4.15 -20.58 -28.82
C ALA A 46 -4.07 -19.30 -29.64
N GLY A 47 -2.97 -19.09 -30.36
CA GLY A 47 -2.82 -17.91 -31.21
C GLY A 47 -3.99 -17.82 -32.19
N ALA A 48 -4.50 -16.61 -32.41
CA ALA A 48 -5.40 -16.31 -33.51
C ALA A 48 -5.12 -14.89 -33.99
N ASP A 49 -5.33 -14.69 -35.29
CA ASP A 49 -5.42 -13.40 -35.96
C ASP A 49 -5.96 -12.31 -35.04
N SER A 50 -5.20 -11.23 -34.94
CA SER A 50 -5.46 -10.06 -34.10
C SER A 50 -6.71 -9.25 -34.53
N SER A 51 -7.66 -9.84 -35.26
CA SER A 51 -8.77 -9.14 -35.93
C SER A 51 -10.17 -9.49 -35.41
N THR A 52 -10.32 -10.37 -34.41
CA THR A 52 -11.63 -10.62 -33.75
C THR A 52 -11.62 -10.38 -32.24
N ILE A 53 -10.73 -9.52 -31.76
CA ILE A 53 -10.92 -8.83 -30.49
C ILE A 53 -11.50 -7.45 -30.82
N THR A 54 -12.73 -7.44 -31.32
CA THR A 54 -13.51 -6.20 -31.40
C THR A 54 -13.74 -5.69 -29.99
N SER A 55 -13.28 -4.46 -29.78
CA SER A 55 -13.61 -3.61 -28.66
C SER A 55 -15.14 -3.45 -28.57
N THR A 56 -15.79 -4.25 -27.75
CA THR A 56 -17.14 -3.96 -27.30
C THR A 56 -17.24 -4.32 -25.83
N GLY A 57 -17.29 -3.28 -24.99
CA GLY A 57 -17.98 -3.26 -23.70
C GLY A 57 -17.49 -4.20 -22.60
N ASN A 58 -16.90 -3.61 -21.55
CA ASN A 58 -17.11 -3.84 -20.11
C ASN A 58 -17.31 -5.24 -19.49
N ASP A 59 -17.28 -6.35 -20.21
CA ASP A 59 -17.45 -7.68 -19.63
C ASP A 59 -16.13 -8.46 -19.57
N GLU A 60 -15.71 -8.61 -18.32
CA GLU A 60 -14.81 -9.57 -17.70
C GLU A 60 -14.13 -10.63 -18.60
N LYS A 61 -12.79 -10.66 -18.58
CA LYS A 61 -12.05 -11.91 -18.84
C LYS A 61 -11.68 -12.57 -17.52
N ALA A 62 -12.56 -13.44 -17.04
CA ALA A 62 -12.15 -14.53 -16.15
C ALA A 62 -11.07 -15.37 -16.86
N LEU A 63 -10.23 -16.09 -16.09
CA LEU A 63 -9.35 -17.12 -16.66
C LEU A 63 -10.21 -17.98 -17.60
N PRO A 64 -9.77 -18.29 -18.84
CA PRO A 64 -10.56 -19.14 -19.73
C PRO A 64 -10.97 -20.41 -18.97
N PRO A 65 -12.24 -20.87 -19.08
CA PRO A 65 -12.77 -21.98 -18.27
C PRO A 65 -11.95 -23.27 -18.40
N HIS A 66 -11.16 -23.39 -19.47
CA HIS A 66 -10.12 -24.38 -19.63
C HIS A 66 -8.83 -23.71 -20.12
N PRO A 67 -7.90 -23.33 -19.22
CA PRO A 67 -6.60 -22.80 -19.63
C PRO A 67 -5.82 -23.86 -20.41
N LEU A 68 -5.19 -23.45 -21.51
CA LEU A 68 -4.40 -24.36 -22.35
C LEU A 68 -3.12 -24.81 -21.67
N VAL A 69 -2.62 -24.04 -20.71
CA VAL A 69 -1.45 -24.36 -19.93
C VAL A 69 -1.79 -24.20 -18.46
N THR A 70 -1.51 -25.23 -17.67
CA THR A 70 -1.80 -25.26 -16.23
C THR A 70 -0.59 -25.70 -15.44
N LEU A 71 -0.52 -25.23 -14.20
CA LEU A 71 0.38 -25.76 -13.20
C LEU A 71 -0.27 -26.99 -12.58
N GLY A 72 0.24 -28.19 -12.91
CA GLY A 72 -0.33 -29.47 -12.51
C GLY A 72 0.19 -29.92 -11.15
N THR A 73 1.51 -30.08 -11.04
CA THR A 73 2.16 -30.56 -9.82
C THR A 73 3.18 -29.56 -9.31
N VAL A 74 3.20 -29.31 -8.00
CA VAL A 74 4.19 -28.47 -7.32
C VAL A 74 4.92 -29.29 -6.28
N LEU A 75 6.24 -29.29 -6.35
CA LEU A 75 7.13 -29.87 -5.35
C LEU A 75 8.17 -28.80 -4.98
N PHE A 76 7.91 -28.07 -3.90
CA PHE A 76 8.66 -26.86 -3.58
C PHE A 76 9.07 -26.82 -2.11
N VAL A 77 10.33 -26.50 -1.82
CA VAL A 77 10.84 -26.41 -0.45
C VAL A 77 11.15 -24.96 -0.07
N SER A 78 10.63 -24.53 1.08
CA SER A 78 11.01 -23.29 1.72
C SER A 78 11.94 -23.56 2.89
N LEU A 79 13.13 -22.96 2.87
CA LEU A 79 14.01 -22.93 4.04
C LEU A 79 13.65 -21.75 4.94
N ASP A 80 13.56 -21.96 6.25
CA ASP A 80 13.24 -20.90 7.22
C ASP A 80 14.33 -19.82 7.27
N SER A 81 15.58 -20.21 6.97
CA SER A 81 16.72 -19.30 6.84
C SER A 81 16.69 -18.45 5.57
N GLY A 82 15.84 -18.80 4.60
CA GLY A 82 15.89 -18.27 3.24
C GLY A 82 17.11 -18.76 2.43
N ALA A 83 17.98 -19.61 2.96
CA ALA A 83 19.07 -20.14 2.15
C ALA A 83 18.53 -20.92 0.93
N GLY A 84 19.33 -21.04 -0.14
CA GLY A 84 19.06 -21.99 -1.23
C GLY A 84 19.63 -23.35 -0.95
N PHE A 85 19.20 -24.37 -1.71
CA PHE A 85 19.83 -25.68 -1.69
C PHE A 85 21.36 -25.64 -1.94
N ASP A 86 21.85 -24.58 -2.60
CA ASP A 86 23.27 -24.34 -2.86
C ASP A 86 24.06 -23.93 -1.60
N SER A 87 23.38 -23.49 -0.54
CA SER A 87 23.97 -22.86 0.65
C SER A 87 23.49 -23.46 1.99
N ALA A 88 22.48 -24.33 1.95
CA ALA A 88 21.82 -24.85 3.15
C ALA A 88 22.57 -26.02 3.79
N THR A 89 22.53 -26.07 5.13
CA THR A 89 23.04 -27.21 5.91
C THR A 89 21.87 -28.12 6.34
N GLY A 90 22.07 -29.44 6.38
CA GLY A 90 21.01 -30.44 6.62
C GLY A 90 20.25 -30.32 7.95
N ALA A 91 20.79 -29.54 8.90
CA ALA A 91 20.18 -29.32 10.20
C ALA A 91 19.10 -28.22 10.23
N GLU A 92 18.93 -27.45 9.17
CA GLU A 92 17.96 -26.35 9.11
C GLU A 92 16.51 -26.85 9.03
N GLU A 93 15.60 -26.10 9.64
CA GLU A 93 14.16 -26.32 9.50
C GLU A 93 13.69 -25.89 8.11
N ALA A 94 12.84 -26.72 7.51
CA ALA A 94 12.34 -26.54 6.17
C ALA A 94 10.82 -26.83 6.12
N THR A 95 10.15 -26.25 5.13
CA THR A 95 8.75 -26.50 4.82
C THR A 95 8.62 -26.99 3.38
N LEU A 96 8.13 -28.20 3.19
CA LEU A 96 7.78 -28.78 1.90
C LEU A 96 6.32 -28.45 1.57
N LEU A 97 6.13 -27.80 0.42
CA LEU A 97 4.84 -27.63 -0.23
C LEU A 97 4.72 -28.65 -1.37
N PHE A 98 3.73 -29.54 -1.25
CA PHE A 98 3.34 -30.45 -2.32
C PHE A 98 1.90 -30.17 -2.74
N LEU A 99 1.69 -29.89 -4.02
CA LEU A 99 0.37 -29.77 -4.63
C LEU A 99 0.26 -30.78 -5.75
N ALA A 100 -0.64 -31.76 -5.59
CA ALA A 100 -0.95 -32.73 -6.64
C ALA A 100 -2.16 -32.27 -7.46
N ASP A 101 -2.23 -32.78 -8.69
CA ASP A 101 -3.36 -32.55 -9.58
C ASP A 101 -4.67 -33.04 -8.93
N GLY A 102 -5.68 -32.16 -8.86
CA GLY A 102 -6.90 -32.38 -8.08
C GLY A 102 -6.98 -31.65 -6.74
N GLY A 103 -6.01 -30.79 -6.40
CA GLY A 103 -6.12 -29.84 -5.29
C GLY A 103 -5.77 -30.39 -3.91
N ARG A 104 -5.09 -31.55 -3.83
CA ARG A 104 -4.52 -32.01 -2.57
C ARG A 104 -3.27 -31.21 -2.27
N GLU A 105 -3.41 -30.29 -1.33
CA GLU A 105 -2.31 -29.52 -0.76
C GLU A 105 -1.78 -30.23 0.49
N MET A 106 -0.47 -30.43 0.54
CA MET A 106 0.22 -30.97 1.69
C MET A 106 1.39 -30.07 2.04
N ILE A 107 1.39 -29.59 3.29
CA ILE A 107 2.46 -28.76 3.85
C ILE A 107 3.11 -29.58 4.97
N VAL A 108 4.37 -29.94 4.79
CA VAL A 108 5.16 -30.69 5.77
C VAL A 108 6.28 -29.79 6.28
N ARG A 109 6.39 -29.63 7.60
CA ARG A 109 7.49 -28.88 8.22
C ARG A 109 8.35 -29.84 9.03
N ASP A 110 9.63 -29.91 8.69
CA ASP A 110 10.60 -30.80 9.34
C ASP A 110 12.02 -30.32 9.00
N ARG A 111 13.03 -30.97 9.55
CA ARG A 111 14.44 -30.76 9.19
C ARG A 111 14.69 -31.07 7.71
N LEU A 112 15.57 -30.29 7.10
CA LEU A 112 15.91 -30.38 5.68
C LEU A 112 16.28 -31.79 5.23
N ASP A 113 17.02 -32.55 6.04
CA ASP A 113 17.37 -33.94 5.72
C ASP A 113 16.12 -34.84 5.56
N ARG A 114 15.15 -34.73 6.48
CA ARG A 114 13.89 -35.49 6.41
C ARG A 114 12.99 -35.01 5.26
N ILE A 115 13.01 -33.71 4.99
CA ILE A 115 12.32 -33.13 3.83
C ILE A 115 12.94 -33.63 2.53
N ASN A 116 14.26 -33.73 2.43
CA ASN A 116 14.95 -34.27 1.26
C ASN A 116 14.58 -35.74 1.02
N ASP A 117 14.49 -36.55 2.07
CA ASP A 117 14.02 -37.95 1.96
C ASP A 117 12.57 -38.01 1.47
N THR A 118 11.72 -37.15 2.03
CA THR A 118 10.30 -37.03 1.63
C THR A 118 10.18 -36.58 0.16
N MET A 119 11.00 -35.62 -0.29
CA MET A 119 11.04 -35.19 -1.68
C MET A 119 11.42 -36.32 -2.64
N ARG A 120 12.38 -37.19 -2.27
CA ARG A 120 12.78 -38.34 -3.10
C ARG A 120 11.64 -39.31 -3.34
N ASP A 121 10.69 -39.40 -2.43
CA ASP A 121 9.51 -40.24 -2.61
C ASP A 121 8.44 -39.58 -3.48
N PHE A 122 8.20 -38.28 -3.31
CA PHE A 122 7.26 -37.54 -4.15
C PHE A 122 7.75 -37.37 -5.60
N GLU A 123 9.06 -37.19 -5.82
CA GLU A 123 9.61 -36.99 -7.16
C GLU A 123 9.48 -38.25 -8.05
N LYS A 124 9.43 -39.45 -7.45
CA LYS A 124 9.09 -40.69 -8.18
C LYS A 124 7.66 -40.67 -8.74
N GLY A 125 6.73 -40.00 -8.05
CA GLY A 125 5.38 -39.79 -8.54
C GLY A 125 5.38 -38.90 -9.79
N ILE A 126 6.07 -37.75 -9.71
CA ILE A 126 6.20 -36.80 -10.83
C ILE A 126 6.86 -37.46 -12.05
N ALA A 127 7.88 -38.29 -11.83
CA ALA A 127 8.53 -39.06 -12.89
C ALA A 127 7.55 -39.99 -13.63
N ARG A 128 6.65 -40.67 -12.90
CA ARG A 128 5.60 -41.50 -13.51
C ARG A 128 4.59 -40.67 -14.29
N ASP A 129 4.23 -39.49 -13.80
CA ASP A 129 3.31 -38.59 -14.49
C ASP A 129 3.89 -38.10 -15.84
N PHE A 130 5.22 -37.93 -15.94
CA PHE A 130 5.89 -37.70 -17.23
C PHE A 130 5.83 -38.93 -18.14
N GLN A 131 6.15 -40.13 -17.63
CA GLN A 131 6.09 -41.38 -18.40
C GLN A 131 4.68 -41.70 -18.90
N ASN A 132 3.65 -41.34 -18.13
CA ASN A 132 2.24 -41.48 -18.50
C ASN A 132 1.74 -40.36 -19.43
N ASN A 133 2.60 -39.41 -19.81
CA ASN A 133 2.28 -38.26 -20.65
C ASN A 133 1.17 -37.35 -20.04
N GLU A 134 1.13 -37.27 -18.71
CA GLU A 134 0.24 -36.36 -17.97
C GLU A 134 0.90 -34.98 -17.78
N LEU A 135 2.22 -34.96 -17.58
CA LEU A 135 3.03 -33.75 -17.50
C LEU A 135 3.80 -33.49 -18.80
N HIS A 136 3.96 -32.21 -19.14
CA HIS A 136 4.42 -31.75 -20.45
C HIS A 136 5.58 -30.75 -20.40
N GLY A 137 6.01 -30.32 -19.23
CA GLY A 137 7.11 -29.36 -19.05
C GLY A 137 7.47 -29.16 -17.58
N ILE A 138 8.64 -28.60 -17.33
CA ILE A 138 9.18 -28.36 -15.98
C ILE A 138 9.58 -26.90 -15.80
N ILE A 139 9.24 -26.33 -14.65
CA ILE A 139 9.84 -25.11 -14.10
C ILE A 139 10.77 -25.51 -12.96
N GLY A 140 12.08 -25.33 -13.14
CA GLY A 140 13.09 -25.53 -12.12
C GLY A 140 13.43 -24.22 -11.41
N VAL A 141 13.21 -24.11 -10.10
CA VAL A 141 13.60 -22.91 -9.33
C VAL A 141 14.67 -23.31 -8.32
N SER A 142 15.93 -23.02 -8.64
CA SER A 142 17.07 -23.40 -7.79
C SER A 142 16.96 -24.83 -7.31
N CYS A 143 16.69 -25.72 -8.26
CA CYS A 143 16.50 -27.13 -8.03
C CYS A 143 17.87 -27.80 -7.93
N LYS A 144 18.09 -28.65 -6.92
CA LYS A 144 19.31 -29.47 -6.88
C LYS A 144 19.08 -30.71 -7.73
N PRO A 145 19.79 -30.92 -8.87
CA PRO A 145 19.48 -32.03 -9.78
C PRO A 145 19.55 -33.41 -9.10
N SER A 146 20.42 -33.57 -8.10
CA SER A 146 20.56 -34.81 -7.32
C SER A 146 19.34 -35.17 -6.46
N LEU A 147 18.46 -34.21 -6.14
CA LEU A 147 17.25 -34.44 -5.33
C LEU A 147 16.04 -34.80 -6.19
N VAL A 148 16.06 -34.43 -7.47
CA VAL A 148 14.94 -34.58 -8.40
C VAL A 148 15.35 -35.30 -9.68
N SER A 149 16.32 -36.21 -9.53
CA SER A 149 16.97 -36.91 -10.65
C SER A 149 15.99 -37.78 -11.44
N SER A 150 15.06 -38.44 -10.75
CA SER A 150 14.10 -39.33 -11.41
C SER A 150 13.14 -38.53 -12.29
N THR A 151 12.71 -37.37 -11.80
CA THR A 151 11.85 -36.44 -12.53
C THR A 151 12.56 -35.86 -13.75
N LEU A 152 13.80 -35.40 -13.58
CA LEU A 152 14.60 -34.82 -14.67
C LEU A 152 14.94 -35.86 -15.74
N GLN A 153 15.24 -37.10 -15.35
CA GLN A 153 15.48 -38.20 -16.29
C GLN A 153 14.22 -38.54 -17.10
N ALA A 154 13.08 -38.74 -16.45
CA ALA A 154 11.82 -39.03 -17.14
C ALA A 154 11.41 -37.89 -18.09
N ALA A 155 11.65 -36.64 -17.70
CA ALA A 155 11.41 -35.48 -18.54
C ALA A 155 12.36 -35.42 -19.75
N ALA A 156 13.63 -35.78 -19.58
CA ALA A 156 14.60 -35.85 -20.66
C ALA A 156 14.23 -36.95 -21.68
N GLU A 157 13.84 -38.13 -21.21
CA GLU A 157 13.36 -39.25 -22.04
C GLU A 157 12.12 -38.86 -22.87
N MET A 158 11.23 -38.05 -22.29
CA MET A 158 10.03 -37.54 -22.95
C MET A 158 10.27 -36.28 -23.81
N GLY A 159 11.50 -35.75 -23.81
CA GLY A 159 11.85 -34.52 -24.52
C GLY A 159 11.11 -33.28 -24.01
N ALA A 160 10.76 -33.25 -22.72
CA ALA A 160 9.99 -32.17 -22.12
C ALA A 160 10.84 -30.88 -21.98
N PRO A 161 10.27 -29.70 -22.30
CA PRO A 161 10.95 -28.43 -22.09
C PRO A 161 11.13 -28.09 -20.61
N LEU A 162 12.32 -27.58 -20.27
CA LEU A 162 12.70 -27.07 -18.95
C LEU A 162 12.94 -25.56 -19.01
N THR A 163 12.27 -24.78 -18.17
CA THR A 163 12.60 -23.37 -17.91
C THR A 163 12.84 -23.16 -16.42
N GLY A 164 13.38 -22.02 -15.99
CA GLY A 164 13.67 -21.86 -14.58
C GLY A 164 14.64 -20.75 -14.17
N THR A 165 15.03 -20.80 -12.90
CA THR A 165 16.12 -20.00 -12.31
C THR A 165 17.14 -20.89 -11.59
N GLY A 166 18.33 -20.34 -11.33
CA GLY A 166 19.48 -21.08 -10.79
C GLY A 166 20.39 -21.56 -11.92
N GLY A 167 21.24 -20.66 -12.43
CA GLY A 167 22.05 -20.90 -13.61
C GLY A 167 22.95 -22.15 -13.48
N SER A 168 23.59 -22.32 -12.33
CA SER A 168 24.40 -23.51 -12.03
C SER A 168 23.56 -24.79 -11.99
N SER A 169 22.44 -24.79 -11.27
CA SER A 169 21.54 -25.95 -11.17
C SER A 169 20.93 -26.36 -12.52
N LEU A 170 20.52 -25.40 -13.33
CA LEU A 170 19.93 -25.69 -14.65
C LEU A 170 20.99 -26.17 -15.64
N SER A 171 22.20 -25.61 -15.58
CA SER A 171 23.33 -26.09 -16.36
C SER A 171 23.72 -27.51 -15.97
N GLU A 172 23.77 -27.80 -14.66
CA GLU A 172 24.06 -29.14 -14.14
C GLU A 172 22.98 -30.13 -14.60
N ALA A 173 21.70 -29.80 -14.47
CA ALA A 173 20.59 -30.62 -14.95
C ALA A 173 20.68 -30.89 -16.46
N ALA A 174 20.92 -29.87 -17.28
CA ALA A 174 21.04 -30.03 -18.73
C ALA A 174 22.29 -30.84 -19.14
N SER A 175 23.37 -30.79 -18.35
CA SER A 175 24.58 -31.58 -18.59
C SER A 175 24.45 -33.04 -18.15
N ALA A 176 23.70 -33.29 -17.07
CA ALA A 176 23.55 -34.62 -16.49
C ALA A 176 22.49 -35.48 -17.20
N PHE A 177 21.48 -34.85 -17.82
CA PHE A 177 20.36 -35.53 -18.45
C PHE A 177 20.25 -35.17 -19.93
N GLU A 178 20.85 -36.01 -20.78
CA GLU A 178 20.83 -35.86 -22.24
C GLU A 178 19.37 -35.97 -22.75
N GLY A 179 18.91 -34.95 -23.49
CA GLY A 179 17.52 -34.85 -23.99
C GLY A 179 16.67 -33.78 -23.29
N LEU A 180 17.13 -33.25 -22.15
CA LEU A 180 16.47 -32.16 -21.46
C LEU A 180 16.68 -30.83 -22.21
N ARG A 181 15.59 -30.24 -22.71
CA ARG A 181 15.66 -29.00 -23.52
C ARG A 181 15.42 -27.77 -22.66
N LEU A 182 16.47 -27.00 -22.40
CA LEU A 182 16.35 -25.68 -21.79
C LEU A 182 15.66 -24.70 -22.75
N ILE A 183 14.60 -24.05 -22.29
CA ILE A 183 13.81 -23.08 -23.06
C ILE A 183 13.76 -21.70 -22.38
N GLY A 184 13.63 -20.67 -23.22
CA GLY A 184 13.62 -19.27 -22.79
C GLY A 184 14.98 -18.78 -22.30
N ASN A 185 15.02 -17.55 -21.78
CA ASN A 185 16.19 -17.03 -21.09
C ASN A 185 16.24 -17.61 -19.66
N ALA A 186 16.50 -18.92 -19.59
CA ALA A 186 16.76 -19.62 -18.34
C ALA A 186 18.06 -19.06 -17.72
N GLY A 187 17.93 -18.11 -16.78
CA GLY A 187 19.07 -17.43 -16.18
C GLY A 187 18.69 -16.10 -15.52
N GLY A 188 19.25 -15.85 -14.33
CA GLY A 188 19.03 -14.63 -13.54
C GLY A 188 18.42 -14.92 -12.17
N SER A 189 19.26 -15.31 -11.21
CA SER A 189 18.83 -15.54 -9.83
C SER A 189 18.91 -14.26 -8.97
N VAL A 190 19.80 -13.33 -9.32
CA VAL A 190 20.05 -12.09 -8.58
C VAL A 190 19.15 -10.96 -9.05
N GLY A 191 18.49 -10.28 -8.11
CA GLY A 191 17.74 -9.05 -8.35
C GLY A 191 16.45 -9.23 -9.15
N THR A 192 15.91 -10.47 -9.27
CA THR A 192 14.72 -10.80 -10.06
C THR A 192 13.47 -10.99 -9.19
N THR A 193 12.38 -10.30 -9.53
CA THR A 193 11.10 -10.33 -8.80
C THR A 193 10.27 -11.56 -9.18
N PRO A 194 9.31 -11.99 -8.32
CA PRO A 194 8.42 -13.11 -8.61
C PRO A 194 7.64 -12.94 -9.92
N GLU A 195 7.19 -11.71 -10.20
CA GLU A 195 6.43 -11.40 -11.40
C GLU A 195 7.29 -11.51 -12.66
N THR A 196 8.50 -10.94 -12.66
CA THR A 196 9.44 -11.08 -13.78
C THR A 196 9.74 -12.55 -14.06
N LYS A 197 9.88 -13.39 -13.02
CA LYS A 197 10.06 -14.84 -13.17
C LYS A 197 8.83 -15.50 -13.80
N ALA A 198 7.65 -15.27 -13.24
CA ALA A 198 6.40 -15.87 -13.73
C ALA A 198 6.10 -15.48 -15.19
N VAL A 199 6.29 -14.21 -15.56
CA VAL A 199 6.13 -13.72 -16.94
C VAL A 199 7.16 -14.37 -17.86
N SER A 200 8.42 -14.50 -17.42
CA SER A 200 9.48 -15.15 -18.19
C SER A 200 9.19 -16.62 -18.45
N PHE A 201 8.72 -17.37 -17.45
CA PHE A 201 8.36 -18.79 -17.59
C PHE A 201 7.19 -18.97 -18.55
N ALA A 202 6.11 -18.21 -18.38
CA ALA A 202 4.94 -18.28 -19.25
C ALA A 202 5.28 -17.91 -20.70
N SER A 203 6.08 -16.86 -20.89
CA SER A 203 6.55 -16.46 -22.22
C SER A 203 7.43 -17.54 -22.87
N ALA A 204 8.26 -18.25 -22.10
CA ALA A 204 9.09 -19.34 -22.62
C ALA A 204 8.24 -20.50 -23.13
N PHE A 205 7.26 -20.96 -22.34
CA PHE A 205 6.34 -22.02 -22.74
C PHE A 205 5.44 -21.62 -23.91
N ALA A 206 4.94 -20.38 -23.92
CA ALA A 206 4.16 -19.87 -25.04
C ALA A 206 4.97 -19.90 -26.34
N SER A 207 6.23 -19.46 -26.30
CA SER A 207 7.12 -19.52 -27.47
C SER A 207 7.44 -20.95 -27.90
N GLU A 208 7.70 -21.86 -26.96
CA GLU A 208 8.02 -23.26 -27.25
C GLU A 208 6.85 -23.99 -27.93
N TRP A 209 5.62 -23.72 -27.49
CA TRP A 209 4.42 -24.38 -28.02
C TRP A 209 3.73 -23.61 -29.15
N GLY A 210 4.27 -22.47 -29.58
CA GLY A 210 3.68 -21.63 -30.63
C GLY A 210 2.33 -21.04 -30.23
N LEU A 211 2.16 -20.75 -28.95
CA LEU A 211 0.95 -20.18 -28.35
C LEU A 211 1.09 -18.65 -28.17
N GLY A 212 -0.04 -17.96 -28.12
CA GLY A 212 -0.10 -16.55 -27.76
C GLY A 212 -0.04 -16.37 -26.24
N TYR A 213 0.51 -15.24 -25.79
CA TYR A 213 0.58 -14.91 -24.38
C TYR A 213 0.28 -13.42 -24.18
N ASP A 214 -0.72 -13.13 -23.35
CA ASP A 214 -1.13 -11.77 -22.99
C ASP A 214 -0.91 -11.53 -21.48
N PRO A 215 0.22 -10.93 -21.07
CA PRO A 215 0.49 -10.65 -19.67
C PRO A 215 -0.37 -9.51 -19.10
N ALA A 216 -0.95 -8.64 -19.95
CA ALA A 216 -1.77 -7.54 -19.46
C ALA A 216 -3.11 -8.06 -18.90
N ALA A 217 -3.67 -9.09 -19.53
CA ALA A 217 -4.81 -9.83 -18.98
C ALA A 217 -4.50 -10.46 -17.62
N ALA A 218 -3.27 -10.98 -17.44
CA ALA A 218 -2.79 -11.54 -16.17
C ALA A 218 -2.66 -10.46 -15.08
N GLY A 219 -1.99 -9.35 -15.39
CA GLY A 219 -1.80 -8.25 -14.45
C GLY A 219 -3.11 -7.62 -13.98
N ALA A 220 -4.11 -7.51 -14.86
CA ALA A 220 -5.43 -6.96 -14.53
C ALA A 220 -6.23 -7.87 -13.58
N ALA A 221 -6.24 -9.19 -13.83
CA ALA A 221 -6.97 -10.14 -12.99
C ALA A 221 -6.34 -10.30 -11.58
N MET A 222 -5.00 -10.23 -11.49
CA MET A 222 -4.29 -10.31 -10.20
C MET A 222 -4.49 -9.06 -9.32
N ARG A 223 -4.62 -7.87 -9.93
CA ARG A 223 -5.02 -6.62 -9.23
C ARG A 223 -6.37 -6.76 -8.53
N LYS A 224 -7.35 -7.41 -9.18
CA LYS A 224 -8.72 -7.61 -8.67
C LYS A 224 -8.76 -8.50 -7.43
N ARG A 225 -7.94 -9.56 -7.38
CA ARG A 225 -7.90 -10.55 -6.27
C ARG A 225 -7.17 -10.05 -5.02
N THR A 226 -6.19 -9.17 -5.18
CA THR A 226 -5.44 -8.59 -4.06
C THR A 226 -6.27 -7.58 -3.26
N GLN A 227 -7.30 -6.97 -3.87
CA GLN A 227 -8.20 -6.01 -3.20
C GLN A 227 -9.33 -6.70 -2.42
N THR A 228 -9.82 -7.86 -2.86
CA THR A 228 -10.85 -8.63 -2.14
C THR A 228 -10.31 -9.29 -0.86
N ALA A 229 -9.03 -9.65 -0.82
CA ALA A 229 -8.40 -10.20 0.39
C ALA A 229 -8.17 -9.16 1.51
N SER A 230 -8.11 -7.86 1.17
CA SER A 230 -7.94 -6.77 2.15
C SER A 230 -9.24 -6.23 2.77
N GLN A 231 -10.40 -6.82 2.45
CA GLN A 231 -11.72 -6.37 2.95
C GLN A 231 -12.43 -7.39 3.86
N THR A 232 -11.75 -8.45 4.32
CA THR A 232 -12.34 -9.37 5.31
C THR A 232 -12.01 -8.92 6.74
N ASN A 233 -12.75 -7.94 7.25
CA ASN A 233 -13.00 -7.81 8.69
C ASN A 233 -14.29 -8.57 9.02
N PRO A 234 -14.28 -9.55 9.95
CA PRO A 234 -15.50 -10.25 10.33
C PRO A 234 -16.21 -9.49 11.44
N SER A 235 -16.99 -8.45 11.11
CA SER A 235 -18.11 -7.98 11.95
C SER A 235 -18.79 -6.75 11.35
N SER A 236 -19.77 -6.94 10.48
CA SER A 236 -20.95 -6.06 10.40
C SER A 236 -22.01 -6.74 9.54
N THR A 237 -23.00 -7.34 10.19
CA THR A 237 -24.28 -7.71 9.61
C THR A 237 -24.99 -6.43 9.18
N ALA A 238 -24.85 -6.08 7.91
CA ALA A 238 -25.72 -5.12 7.24
C ALA A 238 -26.05 -5.66 5.85
N THR A 239 -27.31 -6.05 5.70
CA THR A 239 -27.96 -6.48 4.48
C THR A 239 -27.95 -5.32 3.48
N ALA A 240 -26.96 -5.32 2.58
CA ALA A 240 -26.95 -4.46 1.41
C ALA A 240 -26.72 -5.33 0.18
N THR A 241 -27.71 -5.32 -0.70
CA THR A 241 -27.76 -5.98 -2.00
C THR A 241 -26.50 -5.66 -2.83
N PRO A 242 -25.80 -6.65 -3.41
CA PRO A 242 -24.54 -6.39 -4.10
C PRO A 242 -24.82 -5.88 -5.52
N THR A 243 -24.97 -4.57 -5.69
CA THR A 243 -24.93 -3.92 -7.01
C THR A 243 -23.51 -3.54 -7.37
N SER A 244 -22.93 -4.35 -8.27
CA SER A 244 -21.98 -4.04 -9.36
C SER A 244 -20.93 -2.90 -9.22
N THR A 245 -19.69 -3.25 -9.60
CA THR A 245 -18.62 -2.39 -10.18
C THR A 245 -17.83 -1.42 -9.27
N THR A 246 -16.81 -1.90 -8.57
CA THR A 246 -15.74 -1.04 -8.00
C THR A 246 -14.31 -1.54 -8.25
N ALA A 247 -14.13 -2.61 -9.05
CA ALA A 247 -12.88 -3.38 -9.06
C ALA A 247 -11.79 -2.90 -10.05
N ASP A 248 -12.05 -1.84 -10.82
CA ASP A 248 -11.13 -1.28 -11.83
C ASP A 248 -10.77 0.20 -11.58
N ARG A 249 -11.22 0.78 -10.47
CA ARG A 249 -10.89 2.19 -10.21
C ARG A 249 -9.43 2.31 -9.81
N PRO A 250 -8.65 3.17 -10.48
CA PRO A 250 -7.29 3.41 -10.06
C PRO A 250 -7.27 3.96 -8.62
N PRO A 251 -6.17 3.78 -7.87
CA PRO A 251 -6.10 4.23 -6.48
C PRO A 251 -6.41 5.72 -6.42
N THR A 252 -7.38 6.06 -5.57
CA THR A 252 -7.72 7.46 -5.34
C THR A 252 -6.61 8.10 -4.50
N TRP A 253 -6.23 9.31 -4.85
CA TRP A 253 -5.21 10.07 -4.11
C TRP A 253 -5.55 10.20 -2.61
N LYS A 254 -6.85 10.20 -2.26
CA LYS A 254 -7.36 10.17 -0.87
C LYS A 254 -6.87 8.94 -0.09
N SER A 255 -7.09 7.74 -0.65
CA SER A 255 -6.68 6.47 -0.01
C SER A 255 -5.16 6.41 0.18
N VAL A 256 -4.42 6.92 -0.81
CA VAL A 256 -2.96 6.95 -0.79
C VAL A 256 -2.46 7.92 0.29
N LEU A 257 -3.00 9.13 0.36
CA LEU A 257 -2.63 10.12 1.37
C LEU A 257 -2.93 9.63 2.80
N ASN A 258 -4.06 8.95 3.02
CA ASN A 258 -4.36 8.34 4.31
C ASN A 258 -3.29 7.31 4.70
N SER A 259 -2.81 6.53 3.73
CA SER A 259 -1.73 5.55 3.95
C SER A 259 -0.36 6.21 4.19
N CYS A 260 -0.16 7.45 3.74
CA CYS A 260 1.06 8.22 3.99
C CYS A 260 1.10 8.89 5.37
N LEU A 261 -0.02 8.99 6.08
CA LEU A 261 -0.16 9.77 7.33
C LEU A 261 0.93 9.48 8.37
N PRO A 262 1.33 8.22 8.64
CA PRO A 262 2.44 7.93 9.56
C PRO A 262 3.77 8.56 9.12
N GLY A 263 4.02 8.68 7.81
CA GLY A 263 5.21 9.33 7.26
C GLY A 263 5.20 10.84 7.51
N PHE A 264 4.06 11.50 7.32
CA PHE A 264 3.88 12.92 7.65
C PHE A 264 4.11 13.20 9.13
N TRP A 265 3.51 12.37 9.97
CA TRP A 265 3.65 12.45 11.41
C TRP A 265 5.11 12.28 11.86
N GLY A 266 5.80 11.25 11.33
CA GLY A 266 7.20 10.97 11.65
C GLY A 266 8.14 12.12 11.25
N VAL A 267 7.98 12.66 10.04
CA VAL A 267 8.79 13.80 9.56
C VAL A 267 8.57 15.03 10.44
N MET A 268 7.31 15.37 10.71
CA MET A 268 6.96 16.53 11.52
C MET A 268 7.49 16.43 12.95
N LEU A 269 7.32 15.28 13.62
CA LEU A 269 7.84 15.10 14.97
C LEU A 269 9.35 15.11 15.01
N LEU A 270 10.02 14.44 14.08
CA LEU A 270 11.47 14.45 14.03
C LEU A 270 12.00 15.88 13.87
N LYS A 271 11.41 16.65 12.94
CA LYS A 271 11.76 18.06 12.72
C LYS A 271 11.53 18.90 13.98
N ARG A 272 10.41 18.72 14.69
CA ARG A 272 10.12 19.43 15.94
C ARG A 272 11.08 19.04 17.05
N ILE A 273 11.40 17.75 17.21
CA ILE A 273 12.36 17.25 18.21
C ILE A 273 13.73 17.90 17.96
N LEU A 274 14.21 17.89 16.72
CA LEU A 274 15.50 18.51 16.35
C LEU A 274 15.54 20.02 16.62
N ARG A 275 14.40 20.72 16.49
CA ARG A 275 14.34 22.18 16.67
C ARG A 275 14.10 22.64 18.12
N THR A 276 13.47 21.81 18.94
CA THR A 276 12.96 22.26 20.26
C THR A 276 13.51 21.49 21.45
N THR A 277 14.23 20.39 21.22
CA THR A 277 14.82 19.58 22.29
C THR A 277 16.34 19.64 22.26
N PRO A 278 17.03 19.39 23.39
CA PRO A 278 18.50 19.39 23.45
C PRO A 278 19.17 18.36 22.54
N VAL A 279 18.43 17.39 22.01
CA VAL A 279 18.93 16.38 21.07
C VAL A 279 19.41 17.04 19.78
N GLY A 280 18.78 18.15 19.37
CA GLY A 280 19.23 18.92 18.20
C GLY A 280 20.64 19.48 18.36
N ASP A 281 20.98 19.91 19.58
CA ASP A 281 22.30 20.49 19.90
C ASP A 281 23.42 19.44 19.93
N TRP A 282 23.07 18.15 19.95
CA TRP A 282 24.06 17.06 19.86
C TRP A 282 24.60 16.87 18.45
N LEU A 283 23.92 17.40 17.43
CA LEU A 283 24.37 17.35 16.05
C LEU A 283 25.13 18.64 15.69
N PRO A 284 26.22 18.54 14.89
CA PRO A 284 26.79 19.71 14.26
C PRO A 284 25.74 20.47 13.45
N GLU A 285 25.75 21.81 13.52
CA GLU A 285 24.75 22.67 12.87
C GLU A 285 24.58 22.40 11.36
N GLY A 286 25.69 22.05 10.67
CA GLY A 286 25.66 21.66 9.26
C GLY A 286 24.85 20.38 9.01
N ASP A 287 25.04 19.36 9.83
CA ASP A 287 24.36 18.07 9.72
C ASP A 287 22.88 18.20 10.07
N ARG A 288 22.57 19.01 11.10
CA ARG A 288 21.19 19.34 11.49
C ARG A 288 20.44 20.01 10.34
N ARG A 289 21.02 21.02 9.69
CA ARG A 289 20.42 21.69 8.53
C ARG A 289 20.27 20.78 7.32
N ALA A 290 21.26 19.91 7.06
CA ALA A 290 21.18 18.93 5.98
C ALA A 290 20.04 17.94 6.21
N LEU A 291 19.87 17.47 7.46
CA LEU A 291 18.78 16.58 7.84
C LEU A 291 17.42 17.27 7.72
N GLU A 292 17.28 18.51 8.20
CA GLU A 292 16.06 19.31 8.03
C GLU A 292 15.71 19.50 6.56
N TYR A 293 16.69 19.84 5.71
CA TYR A 293 16.49 19.97 4.27
C TYR A 293 16.05 18.65 3.62
N ALA A 294 16.65 17.52 4.01
CA ALA A 294 16.23 16.21 3.51
C ALA A 294 14.78 15.88 3.89
N MET A 295 14.39 16.18 5.13
CA MET A 295 13.03 16.00 5.62
C MET A 295 12.01 16.86 4.85
N GLU A 296 12.34 18.13 4.62
CA GLU A 296 11.48 19.11 3.93
C GLU A 296 11.30 18.78 2.43
N PHE A 297 12.39 18.45 1.73
CA PHE A 297 12.38 18.40 0.27
C PHE A 297 12.37 17.01 -0.34
N HIS A 298 12.68 15.97 0.44
CA HIS A 298 12.92 14.64 -0.11
C HIS A 298 12.05 13.56 0.53
N VAL A 299 11.92 13.53 1.86
CA VAL A 299 11.27 12.40 2.55
C VAL A 299 9.78 12.28 2.23
N LEU A 300 8.98 13.34 2.39
CA LEU A 300 7.53 13.26 2.15
C LEU A 300 7.16 12.96 0.68
N PRO A 301 7.78 13.59 -0.33
CA PRO A 301 7.57 13.21 -1.73
C PRO A 301 7.91 11.74 -2.01
N MET A 302 9.00 11.21 -1.43
CA MET A 302 9.38 9.81 -1.58
C MET A 302 8.35 8.85 -0.96
N VAL A 303 7.89 9.13 0.27
CA VAL A 303 6.83 8.33 0.91
C VAL A 303 5.58 8.32 0.02
N CYS A 304 5.14 9.48 -0.46
CA CYS A 304 3.96 9.59 -1.31
C CYS A 304 4.11 8.85 -2.64
N ALA A 305 5.29 8.92 -3.28
CA ALA A 305 5.56 8.21 -4.52
C ALA A 305 5.52 6.70 -4.34
N VAL A 306 6.19 6.18 -3.32
CA VAL A 306 6.26 4.73 -3.06
C VAL A 306 4.87 4.19 -2.68
N VAL A 307 4.12 4.88 -1.81
CA VAL A 307 2.76 4.47 -1.44
C VAL A 307 1.82 4.56 -2.65
N MET A 308 1.93 5.59 -3.50
CA MET A 308 1.11 5.69 -4.71
C MET A 308 1.40 4.54 -5.68
N ALA A 309 2.69 4.25 -5.90
CA ALA A 309 3.11 3.22 -6.83
C ALA A 309 2.70 1.82 -6.35
N THR A 310 2.90 1.53 -5.06
CA THR A 310 2.52 0.25 -4.44
C THR A 310 1.02 0.04 -4.35
N SER A 311 0.25 1.12 -4.15
CA SER A 311 -1.22 1.11 -4.21
C SER A 311 -1.74 0.69 -5.60
N ARG A 312 -0.94 0.87 -6.64
CA ARG A 312 -1.26 0.44 -8.02
C ARG A 312 -0.68 -0.95 -8.36
N ARG A 313 0.53 -1.26 -7.87
CA ARG A 313 1.23 -2.54 -8.09
C ARG A 313 2.14 -2.89 -6.90
N LYS A 314 1.87 -4.03 -6.25
CA LYS A 314 2.67 -4.53 -5.12
C LYS A 314 3.90 -5.32 -5.59
N VAL A 315 4.85 -4.62 -6.19
CA VAL A 315 6.08 -5.21 -6.77
C VAL A 315 7.29 -4.39 -6.31
N GLU A 316 8.37 -5.06 -5.93
CA GLU A 316 9.59 -4.41 -5.40
C GLU A 316 10.27 -3.51 -6.43
N SER A 317 10.32 -3.90 -7.71
CA SER A 317 10.90 -3.08 -8.79
C SER A 317 10.19 -1.73 -8.92
N VAL A 318 8.86 -1.72 -8.73
CA VAL A 318 8.02 -0.50 -8.76
C VAL A 318 8.34 0.42 -7.59
N GLN A 319 8.63 -0.13 -6.40
CA GLN A 319 9.03 0.66 -5.23
C GLN A 319 10.35 1.40 -5.50
N MET A 320 11.34 0.68 -6.05
CA MET A 320 12.64 1.27 -6.40
C MET A 320 12.52 2.34 -7.49
N ALA A 321 11.71 2.08 -8.52
CA ALA A 321 11.43 3.06 -9.57
C ALA A 321 10.77 4.33 -9.01
N ALA A 322 9.80 4.18 -8.10
CA ALA A 322 9.12 5.30 -7.47
C ALA A 322 10.04 6.12 -6.56
N LEU A 323 10.94 5.45 -5.81
CA LEU A 323 11.93 6.11 -4.97
C LEU A 323 12.87 7.00 -5.81
N LEU A 324 13.42 6.44 -6.89
CA LEU A 324 14.28 7.18 -7.82
C LEU A 324 13.53 8.31 -8.52
N ALA A 325 12.28 8.07 -8.92
CA ALA A 325 11.43 9.08 -9.55
C ALA A 325 11.20 10.30 -8.63
N ALA A 326 10.95 10.05 -7.35
CA ALA A 326 10.66 11.07 -6.36
C ALA A 326 11.88 11.90 -5.95
N ALA A 327 13.11 11.46 -6.24
CA ALA A 327 14.31 12.23 -5.96
C ALA A 327 14.32 13.61 -6.66
N ALA A 328 13.62 13.73 -7.79
CA ALA A 328 13.43 14.99 -8.50
C ALA A 328 12.25 15.84 -7.98
N CYS A 329 11.40 15.30 -7.10
CA CYS A 329 10.15 15.93 -6.65
C CYS A 329 10.34 16.86 -5.44
N ARG A 330 11.28 17.81 -5.54
CA ARG A 330 11.73 18.70 -4.45
C ARG A 330 10.57 19.35 -3.69
N GLY A 331 10.29 18.84 -2.49
CA GLY A 331 9.29 19.38 -1.56
C GLY A 331 7.86 19.39 -2.07
N SER A 332 7.55 18.61 -3.14
CA SER A 332 6.20 18.54 -3.70
C SER A 332 5.58 17.17 -3.47
N ILE A 333 4.57 17.09 -2.61
CA ILE A 333 3.79 15.86 -2.40
C ILE A 333 2.99 15.51 -3.65
N LEU A 334 2.41 16.50 -4.33
CA LEU A 334 1.72 16.28 -5.61
C LEU A 334 2.70 15.75 -6.66
N GLY A 335 3.94 16.27 -6.69
CA GLY A 335 5.03 15.73 -7.50
C GLY A 335 5.33 14.27 -7.14
N GLY A 336 5.44 13.96 -5.84
CA GLY A 336 5.60 12.59 -5.33
C GLY A 336 4.50 11.65 -5.81
N LEU A 337 3.23 12.00 -5.57
CA LEU A 337 2.07 11.20 -6.01
C LEU A 337 2.07 10.98 -7.53
N LEU A 338 2.29 12.04 -8.32
CA LEU A 338 2.33 11.94 -9.77
C LEU A 338 3.49 11.07 -10.25
N SER A 339 4.68 11.23 -9.66
CA SER A 339 5.87 10.45 -9.99
C SER A 339 5.67 8.96 -9.71
N GLY A 340 5.10 8.59 -8.56
CA GLY A 340 4.80 7.20 -8.21
C GLY A 340 3.76 6.58 -9.15
N TRP A 341 2.75 7.35 -9.55
CA TRP A 341 1.78 6.91 -10.56
C TRP A 341 2.41 6.68 -11.92
N CYS A 342 3.23 7.61 -12.41
CA CYS A 342 3.95 7.49 -13.67
C CYS A 342 4.90 6.29 -13.66
N ALA A 343 5.69 6.13 -12.59
CA ALA A 343 6.60 5.01 -12.42
C ALA A 343 5.86 3.68 -12.49
N ALA A 344 4.73 3.51 -11.79
CA ALA A 344 3.96 2.28 -11.81
C ALA A 344 3.39 1.91 -13.19
N ILE A 345 3.00 2.90 -14.01
CA ILE A 345 2.51 2.66 -15.37
C ILE A 345 3.66 2.33 -16.33
N LEU A 346 4.76 3.08 -16.25
CA LEU A 346 5.91 2.90 -17.13
C LEU A 346 6.63 1.58 -16.87
N GLU A 347 6.75 1.19 -15.60
CA GLU A 347 7.35 -0.08 -15.17
C GLU A 347 6.61 -1.27 -15.79
N GLU A 348 5.28 -1.28 -15.72
CA GLU A 348 4.43 -2.35 -16.29
C GLU A 348 4.64 -2.50 -17.79
N ARG A 349 4.63 -1.37 -18.51
CA ARG A 349 4.80 -1.36 -19.95
C ARG A 349 6.21 -1.80 -20.35
N LEU A 350 7.23 -1.36 -19.62
CA LEU A 350 8.61 -1.71 -19.93
C LEU A 350 8.91 -3.16 -19.58
N LEU A 351 8.34 -3.71 -18.50
CA LEU A 351 8.45 -5.12 -18.14
C LEU A 351 8.00 -6.02 -19.29
N TYR A 352 6.77 -5.79 -19.77
CA TYR A 352 6.21 -6.61 -20.84
C TYR A 352 6.93 -6.40 -22.18
N ALA A 353 7.34 -5.17 -22.51
CA ALA A 353 8.13 -4.91 -23.71
C ALA A 353 9.49 -5.63 -23.66
N SER A 354 10.17 -5.59 -22.50
CA SER A 354 11.49 -6.19 -22.31
C SER A 354 11.47 -7.71 -22.46
N ILE A 355 10.45 -8.36 -21.89
CA ILE A 355 10.34 -9.83 -21.93
C ILE A 355 9.80 -10.29 -23.28
N LEU A 356 8.68 -9.72 -23.76
CA LEU A 356 7.99 -10.23 -24.94
C LEU A 356 8.62 -9.79 -26.26
N ARG A 357 9.04 -8.52 -26.36
CA ARG A 357 9.54 -7.95 -27.63
C ARG A 357 11.05 -8.04 -27.72
N TRP A 358 11.74 -7.68 -26.65
CA TRP A 358 13.20 -7.60 -26.65
C TRP A 358 13.88 -8.88 -26.17
N LYS A 359 13.13 -9.84 -25.62
CA LYS A 359 13.63 -11.14 -25.13
C LYS A 359 14.86 -10.96 -24.24
N LEU A 360 14.80 -9.99 -23.34
CA LEU A 360 15.92 -9.67 -22.44
C LEU A 360 16.01 -10.67 -21.28
N PRO A 361 17.20 -10.88 -20.69
CA PRO A 361 17.34 -11.65 -19.47
C PRO A 361 16.59 -11.01 -18.29
N ALA A 362 16.12 -11.84 -17.35
CA ALA A 362 15.30 -11.39 -16.22
C ALA A 362 16.01 -10.35 -15.32
N THR A 363 17.30 -10.57 -15.00
CA THR A 363 18.08 -9.63 -14.18
C THR A 363 18.20 -8.25 -14.84
N PHE A 364 18.50 -8.21 -16.14
CA PHE A 364 18.60 -6.94 -16.87
C PHE A 364 17.23 -6.26 -17.01
N THR A 365 16.16 -7.03 -17.18
CA THR A 365 14.79 -6.51 -17.19
C THR A 365 14.49 -5.76 -15.89
N ASN A 366 14.82 -6.32 -14.73
CA ASN A 366 14.61 -5.65 -13.45
C ASN A 366 15.46 -4.39 -13.25
N LEU A 367 16.69 -4.36 -13.77
CA LEU A 367 17.50 -3.14 -13.77
C LEU A 367 16.88 -2.04 -14.65
N LEU A 368 16.30 -2.41 -15.80
CA LEU A 368 15.57 -1.47 -16.65
C LEU A 368 14.27 -0.99 -15.99
N THR A 369 13.45 -1.91 -15.50
CA THR A 369 12.14 -1.56 -14.96
C THR A 369 12.24 -0.84 -13.61
N GLY A 370 13.14 -1.24 -12.71
CA GLY A 370 13.38 -0.53 -11.46
C GLY A 370 14.21 0.73 -11.63
N GLY A 371 15.39 0.61 -12.26
CA GLY A 371 16.36 1.70 -12.36
C GLY A 371 16.02 2.70 -13.46
N LEU A 372 15.99 2.26 -14.71
CA LEU A 372 15.82 3.16 -15.87
C LEU A 372 14.45 3.88 -15.84
N VAL A 373 13.37 3.19 -15.49
CA VAL A 373 12.04 3.84 -15.36
C VAL A 373 12.06 4.93 -14.31
N GLY A 374 12.72 4.68 -13.17
CA GLY A 374 12.89 5.69 -12.13
C GLY A 374 13.62 6.92 -12.63
N VAL A 375 14.75 6.74 -13.33
CA VAL A 375 15.54 7.83 -13.93
C VAL A 375 14.76 8.61 -14.99
N VAL A 376 14.05 7.91 -15.89
CA VAL A 376 13.22 8.54 -16.91
C VAL A 376 12.09 9.34 -16.25
N THR A 377 11.42 8.78 -15.25
CA THR A 377 10.34 9.46 -14.53
C THR A 377 10.87 10.67 -13.76
N ALA A 378 12.03 10.56 -13.10
CA ALA A 378 12.68 11.68 -12.42
C ALA A 378 13.02 12.81 -13.39
N THR A 379 13.53 12.49 -14.58
CA THR A 379 13.84 13.47 -15.62
C THR A 379 12.60 14.21 -16.11
N LEU A 380 11.47 13.50 -16.25
CA LEU A 380 10.18 14.10 -16.59
C LEU A 380 9.62 14.98 -15.45
N MET A 381 9.83 14.58 -14.19
CA MET A 381 9.33 15.29 -13.02
C MET A 381 10.17 16.50 -12.64
N ALA A 382 11.46 16.53 -12.97
CA ALA A 382 12.37 17.63 -12.64
C ALA A 382 11.85 19.03 -13.06
N PRO A 383 11.34 19.25 -14.29
CA PRO A 383 10.75 20.54 -14.67
C PRO A 383 9.32 20.74 -14.14
N LEU A 384 8.57 19.67 -13.85
CA LEU A 384 7.16 19.75 -13.46
C LEU A 384 6.97 19.98 -11.95
N SER A 385 7.82 19.38 -11.12
CA SER A 385 7.73 19.43 -9.66
C SER A 385 7.71 20.86 -9.10
N PRO A 386 8.51 21.83 -9.59
CA PRO A 386 8.46 23.20 -9.09
C PRO A 386 7.09 23.87 -9.30
N TYR A 387 6.39 23.57 -10.40
CA TYR A 387 5.05 24.12 -10.65
C TYR A 387 4.01 23.52 -9.71
N LEU A 388 4.11 22.21 -9.45
CA LEU A 388 3.24 21.52 -8.49
C LEU A 388 3.47 22.01 -7.06
N GLY A 389 4.74 22.17 -6.66
CA GLY A 389 5.12 22.75 -5.37
C GLY A 389 4.73 24.24 -5.24
N ALA A 390 4.75 25.00 -6.33
CA ALA A 390 4.26 26.38 -6.33
C ALA A 390 2.73 26.43 -6.19
N ALA A 391 1.99 25.47 -6.75
CA ALA A 391 0.54 25.39 -6.61
C ALA A 391 0.14 25.07 -5.16
N THR A 392 0.77 24.07 -4.53
CA THR A 392 0.56 23.75 -3.11
C THR A 392 1.05 24.90 -2.22
N GLY A 393 2.18 25.52 -2.56
CA GLY A 393 2.69 26.71 -1.88
C GLY A 393 1.73 27.89 -1.90
N LYS A 394 1.07 28.16 -3.04
CA LYS A 394 0.02 29.18 -3.13
C LYS A 394 -1.17 28.86 -2.24
N PHE A 395 -1.57 27.59 -2.17
CA PHE A 395 -2.62 27.16 -1.24
C PHE A 395 -2.21 27.41 0.21
N ARG A 396 -1.00 26.98 0.63
CA ARG A 396 -0.49 27.24 1.98
C ARG A 396 -0.44 28.73 2.30
N ASN A 397 0.04 29.55 1.38
CA ASN A 397 0.10 31.00 1.55
C ASN A 397 -1.31 31.61 1.61
N LEU A 398 -2.26 31.11 0.82
CA LEU A 398 -3.65 31.55 0.87
C LEU A 398 -4.27 31.25 2.24
N THR A 399 -4.06 30.03 2.76
CA THR A 399 -4.49 29.63 4.11
C THR A 399 -3.81 30.49 5.17
N ALA A 400 -2.50 30.72 5.06
CA ALA A 400 -1.78 31.54 6.02
C ALA A 400 -2.20 33.01 5.98
N VAL A 401 -2.52 33.59 4.81
CA VAL A 401 -2.79 35.04 4.65
C VAL A 401 -4.27 35.38 4.81
N TYR A 402 -5.15 34.72 4.06
CA TYR A 402 -6.57 35.08 3.99
C TYR A 402 -7.40 34.45 5.08
N LEU A 403 -7.03 33.23 5.47
CA LEU A 403 -7.63 32.62 6.62
C LEU A 403 -6.97 33.26 7.85
N TRP A 404 -5.67 33.07 8.09
CA TRP A 404 -5.11 33.31 9.43
C TRP A 404 -4.06 34.43 9.56
N GLY A 405 -3.87 35.27 8.55
CA GLY A 405 -2.82 36.28 8.55
C GLY A 405 -3.16 37.46 9.46
N SER A 406 -2.21 37.87 10.30
CA SER A 406 -2.21 39.23 10.82
C SER A 406 -1.97 40.17 9.63
N ALA A 407 -2.82 41.17 9.44
CA ALA A 407 -2.58 42.23 8.49
C ALA A 407 -1.31 42.99 8.91
N GLY A 408 -0.15 42.50 8.49
CA GLY A 408 1.15 43.17 8.60
C GLY A 408 1.27 44.33 7.62
N SER A 409 0.22 45.14 7.48
CA SER A 409 0.28 46.42 6.78
C SER A 409 -0.21 47.48 7.75
N SER A 410 0.73 48.28 8.22
CA SER A 410 0.56 49.49 9.01
C SER A 410 -0.20 50.56 8.23
N ASN A 411 -1.47 50.30 7.91
CA ASN A 411 -2.43 51.22 7.31
C ASN A 411 -3.78 51.04 8.02
N ASP A 412 -4.46 52.15 8.29
CA ASP A 412 -5.69 52.35 9.09
C ASP A 412 -6.95 51.50 8.74
N ASN A 413 -6.83 50.39 8.02
CA ASN A 413 -7.95 49.51 7.63
C ASN A 413 -8.02 48.19 8.44
N ASN A 414 -7.52 48.17 9.68
CA ASN A 414 -7.35 46.94 10.47
C ASN A 414 -8.66 46.31 11.00
N ASP A 415 -9.70 47.10 11.28
CA ASP A 415 -10.92 46.60 11.94
C ASP A 415 -11.77 45.66 11.06
N ILE A 416 -11.80 45.91 9.75
CA ILE A 416 -12.58 45.12 8.79
C ILE A 416 -11.92 43.76 8.55
N HIS A 417 -10.59 43.72 8.51
CA HIS A 417 -9.82 42.48 8.33
C HIS A 417 -9.90 41.57 9.55
N GLU A 418 -9.87 42.13 10.75
CA GLU A 418 -10.01 41.34 11.99
C GLU A 418 -11.42 40.76 12.14
N SER A 419 -12.46 41.56 11.86
CA SER A 419 -13.85 41.11 11.90
C SER A 419 -14.13 40.00 10.88
N LEU A 420 -13.63 40.15 9.64
CA LEU A 420 -13.74 39.12 8.61
C LEU A 420 -12.99 37.84 9.02
N ARG A 421 -11.79 37.95 9.59
CA ARG A 421 -11.01 36.81 10.09
C ARG A 421 -11.79 36.02 11.12
N LEU A 422 -12.37 36.70 12.11
CA LEU A 422 -13.14 36.08 13.17
C LEU A 422 -14.35 35.32 12.61
N VAL A 423 -15.05 35.92 11.64
CA VAL A 423 -16.17 35.27 10.95
C VAL A 423 -15.71 34.05 10.14
N PHE A 424 -14.65 34.17 9.33
CA PHE A 424 -14.16 33.06 8.50
C PHE A 424 -13.61 31.89 9.33
N SER A 425 -12.84 32.17 10.38
CA SER A 425 -12.34 31.14 11.31
C SER A 425 -13.47 30.45 12.07
N SER A 426 -14.46 31.22 12.55
CA SER A 426 -15.68 30.66 13.17
C SER A 426 -16.43 29.74 12.21
N LEU A 427 -16.65 30.19 10.97
CA LEU A 427 -17.33 29.42 9.94
C LEU A 427 -16.55 28.15 9.59
N LEU A 428 -15.23 28.22 9.53
CA LEU A 428 -14.40 27.05 9.23
C LEU A 428 -14.45 26.02 10.37
N GLY A 429 -14.43 26.46 11.63
CA GLY A 429 -14.65 25.57 12.78
C GLY A 429 -16.00 24.84 12.71
N CYS A 430 -17.07 25.57 12.40
CA CYS A 430 -18.38 24.96 12.14
C CYS A 430 -18.35 23.99 10.96
N LEU A 431 -17.65 24.35 9.87
CA LEU A 431 -17.53 23.52 8.68
C LEU A 431 -16.78 22.21 8.97
N PHE A 432 -15.75 22.22 9.82
CA PHE A 432 -15.07 21.02 10.27
C PHE A 432 -16.01 20.09 11.04
N CYS A 433 -16.73 20.64 12.03
CA CYS A 433 -17.71 19.87 12.83
C CYS A 433 -18.83 19.28 11.96
N TYR A 434 -19.35 20.04 10.98
CA TYR A 434 -20.35 19.57 10.03
C TYR A 434 -19.78 18.52 9.06
N GLY A 435 -18.66 18.84 8.42
CA GLY A 435 -18.05 18.00 7.41
C GLY A 435 -17.59 16.66 7.96
N SER A 436 -17.19 16.60 9.24
CA SER A 436 -16.88 15.33 9.91
C SER A 436 -18.09 14.40 9.98
N LYS A 437 -19.27 14.93 10.33
CA LYS A 437 -20.53 14.15 10.40
C LYS A 437 -20.98 13.64 9.03
N VAL A 438 -20.75 14.43 7.98
CA VAL A 438 -21.13 14.09 6.60
C VAL A 438 -20.07 13.24 5.89
N GLY A 439 -18.95 12.92 6.55
CA GLY A 439 -17.88 12.07 5.99
C GLY A 439 -16.93 12.81 5.05
N TRP A 440 -16.89 14.14 5.08
CA TRP A 440 -15.95 14.96 4.30
C TRP A 440 -14.53 14.93 4.85
N TYR A 441 -14.34 14.48 6.08
CA TYR A 441 -13.04 14.47 6.75
C TYR A 441 -11.95 13.79 5.91
N HIS A 442 -12.10 12.50 5.61
CA HIS A 442 -11.11 11.75 4.82
C HIS A 442 -11.07 12.14 3.35
N SER A 443 -12.12 12.80 2.84
CA SER A 443 -12.23 13.16 1.43
C SER A 443 -11.69 14.54 1.10
N ILE A 444 -11.69 15.47 2.05
CA ILE A 444 -11.41 16.88 1.84
C ILE A 444 -10.44 17.38 2.92
N PHE A 445 -10.81 17.35 4.19
CA PHE A 445 -10.03 18.00 5.25
C PHE A 445 -8.66 17.36 5.46
N LEU A 446 -8.60 16.03 5.57
CA LEU A 446 -7.34 15.33 5.78
C LEU A 446 -6.33 15.57 4.64
N PRO A 447 -6.71 15.45 3.35
CA PRO A 447 -5.81 15.85 2.29
C PRO A 447 -5.34 17.32 2.33
N LEU A 448 -6.21 18.26 2.74
CA LEU A 448 -5.82 19.67 2.89
C LEU A 448 -4.83 19.89 4.05
N ILE A 449 -5.03 19.20 5.18
CA ILE A 449 -4.08 19.18 6.31
C ILE A 449 -2.72 18.68 5.83
N LEU A 450 -2.67 17.59 5.06
CA LEU A 450 -1.43 17.03 4.56
C LEU A 450 -0.73 17.95 3.54
N ILE A 451 -1.48 18.67 2.71
CA ILE A 451 -0.90 19.70 1.82
C ILE A 451 -0.28 20.84 2.64
N GLU A 452 -0.89 21.22 3.76
CA GLU A 452 -0.32 22.22 4.66
C GLU A 452 0.97 21.72 5.32
N MET A 453 1.01 20.44 5.70
CA MET A 453 2.17 19.76 6.27
C MET A 453 3.24 19.37 5.23
N GLU A 454 3.19 19.89 4.00
CA GLU A 454 4.05 19.44 2.91
C GLU A 454 5.56 19.63 3.16
N LEU A 455 5.94 20.63 3.97
CA LEU A 455 7.32 20.86 4.38
C LEU A 455 7.64 20.21 5.74
N GLY A 456 6.78 19.31 6.22
CA GLY A 456 6.97 18.65 7.52
C GLY A 456 6.78 19.60 8.72
N ASP A 457 6.12 20.74 8.55
CA ASP A 457 5.75 21.62 9.67
C ASP A 457 4.34 21.28 10.18
N PRO A 458 4.01 21.66 11.43
CA PRO A 458 2.64 21.58 11.94
C PRO A 458 1.66 22.39 11.07
N SER A 459 0.38 22.03 11.11
CA SER A 459 -0.68 22.58 10.27
C SER A 459 -1.71 23.35 11.12
N MET A 460 -2.19 24.49 10.61
CA MET A 460 -3.30 25.23 11.22
C MET A 460 -4.62 24.49 11.06
N LEU A 461 -4.86 23.86 9.90
CA LEU A 461 -6.02 22.98 9.73
C LEU A 461 -5.96 21.76 10.68
N GLY A 462 -4.75 21.27 11.00
CA GLY A 462 -4.54 20.25 12.03
C GLY A 462 -4.84 20.76 13.45
N ALA A 463 -4.54 22.02 13.76
CA ALA A 463 -4.96 22.65 15.02
C ALA A 463 -6.49 22.74 15.11
N LEU A 464 -7.16 23.15 14.03
CA LEU A 464 -8.63 23.20 13.97
C LEU A 464 -9.27 21.82 14.12
N ASP A 465 -8.63 20.77 13.60
CA ASP A 465 -9.11 19.41 13.78
C ASP A 465 -9.17 19.00 15.26
N VAL A 466 -8.10 19.28 16.00
CA VAL A 466 -8.04 19.01 17.45
C VAL A 466 -9.11 19.81 18.20
N LEU A 467 -9.28 21.10 17.87
CA LEU A 467 -10.24 21.98 18.54
C LEU A 467 -11.69 21.60 18.22
N ALA A 468 -12.05 21.47 16.94
CA ALA A 468 -13.43 21.32 16.49
C ALA A 468 -13.95 19.88 16.62
N LEU A 469 -13.08 18.87 16.57
CA LEU A 469 -13.49 17.48 16.62
C LEU A 469 -13.06 16.80 17.92
N VAL A 470 -11.76 16.71 18.18
CA VAL A 470 -11.22 15.90 19.30
C VAL A 470 -11.67 16.46 20.66
N LEU A 471 -11.44 17.74 20.91
CA LEU A 471 -11.76 18.35 22.20
C LEU A 471 -13.27 18.55 22.40
N VAL A 472 -14.01 18.83 21.33
CA VAL A 472 -15.47 18.87 21.36
C VAL A 472 -16.04 17.50 21.75
N CYS A 473 -15.56 16.42 21.12
CA CYS A 473 -15.97 15.06 21.46
C CYS A 473 -15.59 14.70 22.90
N ALA A 474 -14.36 15.02 23.33
CA ALA A 474 -13.90 14.77 24.69
C ALA A 474 -14.76 15.51 25.74
N GLY A 475 -15.13 16.77 25.48
CA GLY A 475 -16.00 17.57 26.34
C GLY A 475 -17.40 16.96 26.50
N VAL A 476 -18.02 16.55 25.39
CA VAL A 476 -19.32 15.85 25.43
C VAL A 476 -19.21 14.53 26.19
N CYS A 477 -18.17 13.74 25.93
CA CYS A 477 -17.93 12.48 26.63
C CYS A 477 -17.79 12.69 28.14
N LEU A 478 -17.06 13.72 28.59
CA LEU A 478 -16.98 14.05 30.01
C LEU A 478 -18.35 14.42 30.58
N GLY A 479 -19.15 15.19 29.84
CA GLY A 479 -20.51 15.54 30.26
C GLY A 479 -21.41 14.31 30.47
N LEU A 480 -21.30 13.32 29.59
CA LEU A 480 -21.99 12.03 29.69
C LEU A 480 -21.45 11.16 30.82
N LEU A 481 -20.15 11.19 31.10
CA LEU A 481 -19.58 10.49 32.27
C LEU A 481 -20.19 10.99 33.58
N VAL A 482 -20.39 12.30 33.69
CA VAL A 482 -20.98 12.94 34.86
C VAL A 482 -22.49 12.68 34.93
N THR A 483 -23.21 12.78 33.82
CA THR A 483 -24.69 12.87 33.84
C THR A 483 -25.45 11.67 33.24
N GLY A 484 -24.80 10.88 32.39
CA GLY A 484 -25.35 9.79 31.59
C GLY A 484 -25.68 8.52 32.37
N ASN A 485 -26.32 7.55 31.70
CA ASN A 485 -26.66 6.24 32.28
C ASN A 485 -25.47 5.26 32.16
N GLY A 486 -25.56 4.08 32.79
CA GLY A 486 -24.44 3.12 32.85
C GLY A 486 -23.85 2.72 31.50
N GLU A 487 -24.69 2.51 30.47
CA GLU A 487 -24.26 2.18 29.11
C GLU A 487 -23.53 3.36 28.42
N ASP A 488 -24.11 4.58 28.52
CA ASP A 488 -23.51 5.80 27.96
C ASP A 488 -22.13 6.09 28.60
N LYS A 489 -21.99 5.82 29.91
CA LYS A 489 -20.73 6.03 30.64
C LYS A 489 -19.60 5.12 30.14
N GLY A 490 -19.92 3.88 29.76
CA GLY A 490 -18.92 2.94 29.22
C GLY A 490 -18.32 3.45 27.92
N LEU A 491 -19.17 3.84 26.97
CA LEU A 491 -18.75 4.39 25.68
C LEU A 491 -18.06 5.75 25.86
N ALA A 492 -18.61 6.64 26.70
CA ALA A 492 -18.05 7.97 26.95
C ALA A 492 -16.68 7.91 27.64
N ARG A 493 -16.42 6.92 28.52
CA ARG A 493 -15.09 6.74 29.13
C ARG A 493 -14.05 6.42 28.06
N ARG A 494 -14.38 5.49 27.17
CA ARG A 494 -13.51 5.12 26.05
C ARG A 494 -13.34 6.30 25.09
N GLY A 495 -14.44 6.97 24.73
CA GLY A 495 -14.47 8.20 23.94
C GLY A 495 -13.50 9.26 24.46
N MET A 496 -13.67 9.68 25.70
CA MET A 496 -12.84 10.70 26.34
C MET A 496 -11.36 10.29 26.40
N THR A 497 -11.09 9.04 26.80
CA THR A 497 -9.71 8.54 26.92
C THR A 497 -9.02 8.50 25.55
N THR A 498 -9.70 7.99 24.53
CA THR A 498 -9.12 7.87 23.18
C THR A 498 -8.89 9.24 22.55
N ASN A 499 -9.84 10.18 22.68
CA ASN A 499 -9.68 11.52 22.15
C ASN A 499 -8.49 12.26 22.81
N LEU A 500 -8.35 12.19 24.14
CA LEU A 500 -7.25 12.91 24.82
C LEU A 500 -5.88 12.24 24.66
N LEU A 501 -5.80 10.91 24.61
CA LEU A 501 -4.53 10.18 24.54
C LEU A 501 -4.06 9.89 23.11
N TYR A 502 -4.96 9.79 22.14
CA TYR A 502 -4.61 9.43 20.76
C TYR A 502 -5.08 10.46 19.73
N GLY A 503 -5.88 11.45 20.12
CA GLY A 503 -6.37 12.47 19.19
C GLY A 503 -7.35 11.91 18.16
N ASP A 504 -8.12 10.89 18.54
CA ASP A 504 -8.97 10.11 17.63
C ASP A 504 -10.28 9.66 18.31
N PHE A 505 -11.19 9.05 17.54
CA PHE A 505 -12.48 8.51 17.95
C PHE A 505 -13.56 9.58 18.18
N VAL A 506 -13.73 10.43 17.17
CA VAL A 506 -14.71 11.53 17.14
C VAL A 506 -16.14 11.02 16.96
N GLU A 507 -16.31 9.80 16.46
CA GLU A 507 -17.60 9.14 16.22
C GLU A 507 -18.39 8.90 17.51
N ALA A 508 -17.71 8.84 18.67
CA ALA A 508 -18.35 8.71 19.97
C ALA A 508 -19.33 9.87 20.27
N TYR A 509 -19.15 11.02 19.63
CA TYR A 509 -20.01 12.19 19.77
C TYR A 509 -21.27 12.16 18.90
N TYR A 510 -21.24 11.54 17.71
CA TYR A 510 -22.31 11.68 16.71
C TYR A 510 -23.70 11.23 17.18
N PRO A 511 -23.87 10.06 17.82
CA PRO A 511 -25.20 9.61 18.27
C PRO A 511 -25.86 10.61 19.24
N HIS A 512 -25.06 11.27 20.08
CA HIS A 512 -25.55 12.25 21.05
C HIS A 512 -25.85 13.59 20.41
N ALA A 513 -25.04 14.01 19.43
CA ALA A 513 -25.29 15.21 18.64
C ALA A 513 -26.58 15.11 17.83
N GLU A 514 -26.85 13.95 17.21
CA GLU A 514 -28.07 13.72 16.43
C GLU A 514 -29.32 13.65 17.33
N LYS A 515 -29.18 13.03 18.50
CA LYS A 515 -30.28 12.87 19.45
C LYS A 515 -30.63 14.14 20.22
N TYR A 516 -29.65 14.99 20.53
CA TYR A 516 -29.83 16.14 21.41
C TYR A 516 -29.40 17.46 20.73
N PRO A 517 -30.36 18.30 20.28
CA PRO A 517 -30.06 19.56 19.59
C PRO A 517 -29.18 20.52 20.39
N LEU A 518 -29.33 20.56 21.72
CA LEU A 518 -28.51 21.43 22.58
C LEU A 518 -27.04 20.99 22.61
N VAL A 519 -26.79 19.67 22.63
CA VAL A 519 -25.43 19.11 22.56
C VAL A 519 -24.80 19.39 21.20
N ASN A 520 -25.59 19.26 20.13
CA ASN A 520 -25.19 19.60 18.78
C ASN A 520 -24.82 21.08 18.64
N ALA A 521 -25.68 21.97 19.12
CA ALA A 521 -25.48 23.42 19.10
C ALA A 521 -24.26 23.83 19.93
N ALA A 522 -24.07 23.23 21.10
CA ALA A 522 -22.88 23.45 21.92
C ALA A 522 -21.61 23.01 21.20
N GLY A 523 -21.63 21.88 20.47
CA GLY A 523 -20.50 21.44 19.64
C GLY A 523 -20.15 22.43 18.53
N TYR A 524 -21.14 22.96 17.80
CA TYR A 524 -20.91 24.00 16.78
C TYR A 524 -20.42 25.31 17.40
N ALA A 525 -21.02 25.76 18.50
CA ALA A 525 -20.61 26.99 19.19
C ALA A 525 -19.17 26.89 19.72
N ALA A 526 -18.81 25.74 20.30
CA ALA A 526 -17.45 25.46 20.75
C ALA A 526 -16.45 25.47 19.58
N SER A 527 -16.80 24.81 18.47
CA SER A 527 -15.96 24.78 17.26
C SER A 527 -15.77 26.18 16.68
N ALA A 528 -16.83 26.98 16.59
CA ALA A 528 -16.75 28.36 16.11
C ALA A 528 -15.87 29.23 17.01
N LEU A 529 -16.15 29.24 18.32
CA LEU A 529 -15.49 30.15 19.25
C LEU A 529 -14.03 29.80 19.50
N SER A 530 -13.70 28.50 19.59
CA SER A 530 -12.30 28.07 19.72
C SER A 530 -11.49 28.39 18.47
N SER A 531 -12.08 28.22 17.27
CA SER A 531 -11.43 28.58 16.01
C SER A 531 -11.23 30.09 15.87
N ALA A 532 -12.20 30.88 16.34
CA ALA A 532 -12.14 32.34 16.33
C ALA A 532 -11.04 32.92 17.23
N ILE A 533 -10.83 32.29 18.39
CA ILE A 533 -9.88 32.75 19.41
C ILE A 533 -8.46 32.27 19.13
N LEU A 534 -8.29 31.25 18.29
CA LEU A 534 -6.99 30.82 17.84
C LEU A 534 -6.24 32.00 17.20
N THR A 535 -5.13 32.41 17.81
CA THR A 535 -4.34 33.57 17.37
C THR A 535 -3.76 33.31 15.98
N THR A 536 -3.47 34.40 15.26
CA THR A 536 -2.88 34.33 13.92
C THR A 536 -1.57 33.55 13.99
N ASP A 537 -1.47 32.49 13.18
CA ASP A 537 -0.31 31.60 13.03
C ASP A 537 -0.11 30.50 14.09
N CYS A 538 -1.12 30.16 14.90
CA CYS A 538 -1.03 28.99 15.77
C CYS A 538 -1.22 27.66 15.00
N ARG A 539 -0.12 26.98 14.66
CA ARG A 539 -0.11 25.64 14.01
C ARG A 539 0.04 24.54 15.04
N SER A 540 -0.63 23.41 14.83
CA SER A 540 -0.47 22.18 15.63
C SER A 540 -0.71 20.96 14.72
N SER A 541 -1.02 19.78 15.25
CA SER A 541 -1.29 18.61 14.40
C SER A 541 -2.37 17.70 14.98
N ALA A 542 -3.14 17.12 14.07
CA ALA A 542 -4.14 16.11 14.32
C ALA A 542 -3.49 14.75 14.68
N TYR A 543 -4.30 13.81 15.19
CA TYR A 543 -3.86 12.44 15.50
C TYR A 543 -2.66 12.37 16.48
N LEU A 544 -2.65 13.27 17.45
CA LEU A 544 -1.67 13.31 18.53
C LEU A 544 -2.36 13.27 19.90
N PRO A 545 -1.70 12.69 20.92
CA PRO A 545 -2.09 12.95 22.30
C PRO A 545 -2.17 14.44 22.55
N PHE A 546 -3.21 14.90 23.26
CA PHE A 546 -3.44 16.33 23.49
C PHE A 546 -2.21 17.06 24.08
N PRO A 547 -1.47 16.51 25.07
CA PRO A 547 -0.24 17.14 25.55
C PRO A 547 0.83 17.33 24.47
N ALA A 548 0.95 16.37 23.54
CA ALA A 548 1.88 16.48 22.42
C ALA A 548 1.42 17.54 21.41
N ALA A 549 0.11 17.64 21.14
CA ALA A 549 -0.46 18.69 20.30
C ALA A 549 -0.20 20.10 20.88
N VAL A 550 -0.31 20.26 22.21
CA VAL A 550 0.02 21.52 22.90
C VAL A 550 1.52 21.83 22.81
N TRP A 551 2.40 20.84 23.00
CA TRP A 551 3.85 21.04 22.87
C TRP A 551 4.28 21.42 21.45
N LEU A 552 3.63 20.82 20.46
CA LEU A 552 3.83 21.07 19.04
C LEU A 552 3.33 22.45 18.62
N ALA A 553 2.39 23.05 19.36
CA ALA A 553 1.83 24.34 19.05
C ALA A 553 2.92 25.43 19.00
N ASP A 554 2.86 26.29 17.97
CA ASP A 554 3.77 27.44 17.86
C ASP A 554 3.44 28.50 18.92
N ASP A 555 2.15 28.78 19.15
CA ASP A 555 1.65 29.58 20.28
C ASP A 555 0.90 28.68 21.27
N ARG A 556 1.60 28.24 22.31
CA ARG A 556 1.07 27.29 23.30
C ARG A 556 -0.04 27.90 24.15
N GLU A 557 0.05 29.19 24.45
CA GLU A 557 -0.90 29.87 25.33
C GLU A 557 -2.24 30.05 24.61
N ALA A 558 -2.20 30.55 23.37
CA ALA A 558 -3.41 30.69 22.56
C ALA A 558 -4.05 29.35 22.23
N PHE A 559 -3.24 28.34 21.87
CA PHE A 559 -3.77 27.00 21.61
C PHE A 559 -4.45 26.41 22.85
N LEU A 560 -3.85 26.58 24.04
CA LEU A 560 -4.43 26.11 25.29
C LEU A 560 -5.74 26.85 25.63
N ALA A 561 -5.78 28.18 25.46
CA ALA A 561 -6.99 28.96 25.67
C ALA A 561 -8.13 28.52 24.75
N ALA A 562 -7.86 28.35 23.45
CA ALA A 562 -8.82 27.82 22.48
C ALA A 562 -9.27 26.39 22.83
N SER A 563 -8.35 25.55 23.31
CA SER A 563 -8.61 24.18 23.73
C SER A 563 -9.56 24.10 24.92
N LEU A 564 -9.39 24.97 25.92
CA LEU A 564 -10.29 25.05 27.06
C LEU A 564 -11.72 25.36 26.62
N ILE A 565 -11.88 26.30 25.68
CA ILE A 565 -13.20 26.69 25.14
C ILE A 565 -13.84 25.53 24.37
N ALA A 566 -13.07 24.90 23.48
CA ALA A 566 -13.50 23.73 22.72
C ALA A 566 -13.97 22.57 23.61
N PHE A 567 -13.31 22.37 24.75
CA PHE A 567 -13.63 21.31 25.70
C PHE A 567 -14.81 21.65 26.63
N PHE A 568 -14.81 22.85 27.22
CA PHE A 568 -15.76 23.20 28.28
C PHE A 568 -17.17 23.54 27.78
N ILE A 569 -17.31 24.16 26.60
CA ILE A 569 -18.63 24.53 26.07
C ILE A 569 -19.49 23.27 25.81
N PRO A 570 -19.01 22.23 25.11
CA PRO A 570 -19.79 21.02 24.88
C PRO A 570 -20.00 20.21 26.16
N PHE A 571 -19.04 20.24 27.09
CA PHE A 571 -19.21 19.67 28.42
C PHE A 571 -20.41 20.27 29.14
N LEU A 572 -20.46 21.60 29.28
CA LEU A 572 -21.56 22.31 29.94
C LEU A 572 -22.88 22.10 29.20
N GLY A 573 -22.89 22.20 27.86
CA GLY A 573 -24.08 21.95 27.05
C GLY A 573 -24.65 20.55 27.25
N THR A 574 -23.77 19.55 27.39
CA THR A 574 -24.16 18.16 27.67
C THR A 574 -24.73 18.00 29.06
N VAL A 575 -24.07 18.57 30.07
CA VAL A 575 -24.55 18.53 31.47
C VAL A 575 -25.94 19.16 31.56
N VAL A 576 -26.10 20.38 31.05
CA VAL A 576 -27.36 21.14 31.06
C VAL A 576 -28.47 20.37 30.33
N ASN A 577 -28.17 19.83 29.15
CA ASN A 577 -29.14 19.05 28.38
C ASN A 577 -29.64 17.84 29.19
N HIS A 578 -28.73 17.10 29.81
CA HIS A 578 -29.07 15.86 30.50
C HIS A 578 -29.74 16.09 31.85
N THR A 579 -29.35 17.15 32.57
CA THR A 579 -29.98 17.51 33.86
C THR A 579 -31.37 18.10 33.68
N LEU A 580 -31.57 19.01 32.71
CA LEU A 580 -32.82 19.74 32.57
C LEU A 580 -33.86 19.03 31.70
N PHE A 581 -33.44 18.36 30.62
CA PHE A 581 -34.37 17.83 29.62
C PHE A 581 -34.48 16.30 29.63
N VAL A 582 -33.40 15.59 29.97
CA VAL A 582 -33.40 14.11 29.96
C VAL A 582 -33.85 13.54 31.30
N ARG A 583 -33.31 14.04 32.43
CA ARG A 583 -33.73 13.58 33.76
C ARG A 583 -35.17 13.97 34.09
N LYS A 584 -35.60 15.18 33.71
CA LYS A 584 -36.96 15.67 33.97
C LYS A 584 -38.04 14.85 33.26
N ARG A 585 -37.78 14.37 32.04
CA ARG A 585 -38.68 13.47 31.30
C ARG A 585 -38.73 12.03 31.81
N LYS A 586 -37.81 11.61 32.69
CA LYS A 586 -37.87 10.30 33.36
C LYS A 586 -38.60 10.36 34.70
N SER A 587 -38.80 11.56 35.25
CA SER A 587 -39.53 11.80 36.51
C SER A 587 -40.99 12.19 36.29
N GLU A 588 -41.36 12.52 35.04
CA GLU A 588 -42.74 12.59 34.52
C GLU A 588 -43.07 11.25 33.87
#